data_AF-A0A7S1S4N4-F1
#
_entry.id   AF-A0A7S1S4N4-F1
#
_cell.length_a   1.000
_cell.length_b   1.000
_cell.length_c   1.000
_cell.angle_alpha   90.00
_cell.angle_beta   90.00
_cell.angle_gamma   90.00
#
_symmetry.space_group_name_H-M   'P 1'
#
loop_
_entity.id
_entity.type
_entity.pdbx_description
1 polymer ?
#
loop_
_entity_poly.entity_id
_entity_poly.type
_entity_poly.pdbx_seq_one_letter_code
_entity_poly.pdbx_strand_id
1 'polypeptide(L)'
;ALLACTPVAVAAGEKHSWWEKFEAWRRNFTKDYRPREKLARFQTFVTNYIFILEENAKRHTYKLDLNPFTDLSPDEFASTRLGLKRPVMPLSGLPLLGTHHRGVGS
;
A
#
# COMPACT_ATOMS: atom_id res chain seq x y z
N ALA A 1 -34.31 -33.01 -17.21
CA ALA A 1 -33.63 -31.71 -17.04
C ALA A 1 -32.13 -31.99 -16.96
N LEU A 2 -31.38 -31.58 -17.98
CA LEU A 2 -29.92 -31.72 -18.04
C LEU A 2 -29.31 -30.46 -17.40
N LEU A 3 -28.65 -30.60 -16.25
CA LEU A 3 -27.75 -29.57 -15.73
C LEU A 3 -26.36 -30.19 -15.64
N ALA A 4 -25.53 -29.83 -16.62
CA ALA A 4 -24.15 -30.23 -16.72
C ALA A 4 -23.36 -29.68 -15.51
N CYS A 5 -22.67 -30.58 -14.81
CA CYS A 5 -21.64 -30.21 -13.86
C CYS A 5 -20.39 -29.83 -14.67
N THR A 6 -20.12 -28.55 -14.83
CA THR A 6 -18.84 -28.08 -15.36
C THR A 6 -17.88 -27.86 -14.20
N PRO A 7 -16.68 -28.47 -14.21
CA PRO A 7 -15.65 -28.09 -13.26
C PRO A 7 -15.09 -26.71 -13.65
N VAL A 8 -15.15 -25.76 -12.71
CA VAL A 8 -14.38 -24.52 -12.79
C VAL A 8 -12.92 -24.89 -12.62
N ALA A 9 -12.23 -25.09 -13.74
CA ALA A 9 -10.79 -25.22 -13.77
C ALA A 9 -10.17 -23.82 -13.71
N VAL A 10 -9.66 -23.40 -12.54
CA VAL A 10 -8.76 -22.25 -12.46
C VAL A 10 -7.62 -22.55 -11.51
N ALA A 11 -6.45 -22.81 -12.08
CA ALA A 11 -5.20 -22.13 -11.77
C ALA A 11 -4.08 -22.81 -12.57
N ALA A 12 -4.00 -22.48 -13.87
CA ALA A 12 -2.73 -22.62 -14.55
C ALA A 12 -1.73 -21.73 -13.81
N GLY A 13 -0.61 -22.31 -13.35
CA GLY A 13 0.46 -21.55 -12.71
C GLY A 13 1.04 -20.53 -13.69
N GLU A 14 0.60 -19.28 -13.57
CA GLU A 14 1.03 -18.23 -14.49
C GLU A 14 2.47 -17.81 -14.17
N LYS A 15 3.39 -18.19 -15.06
CA LYS A 15 4.76 -17.64 -15.11
C LYS A 15 4.74 -16.22 -15.67
N HIS A 16 4.08 -15.29 -14.97
CA HIS A 16 4.15 -13.88 -15.35
C HIS A 16 5.53 -13.33 -15.07
N SER A 17 6.13 -12.71 -16.08
CA SER A 17 7.33 -11.89 -15.90
C SER A 17 7.06 -10.76 -14.91
N TRP A 18 8.12 -10.30 -14.25
CA TRP A 18 8.06 -9.12 -13.38
C TRP A 18 7.44 -7.91 -14.08
N TRP A 19 7.71 -7.77 -15.37
CA TRP A 19 7.18 -6.69 -16.20
C TRP A 19 5.67 -6.77 -16.40
N GLU A 20 5.12 -7.96 -16.66
CA GLU A 20 3.66 -8.15 -16.79
C GLU A 20 2.94 -7.84 -15.48
N LYS A 21 3.49 -8.29 -14.34
CA LYS A 21 2.97 -7.94 -13.01
C LYS A 21 2.99 -6.42 -12.78
N PHE A 22 4.07 -5.76 -13.18
CA PHE A 22 4.18 -4.30 -13.06
C PHE A 22 3.17 -3.57 -13.94
N GLU A 23 3.00 -3.94 -15.22
CA GLU A 23 2.04 -3.29 -16.10
C GLU A 23 0.59 -3.52 -15.66
N ALA A 24 0.26 -4.74 -15.17
CA ALA A 24 -1.05 -5.03 -14.61
C ALA A 24 -1.34 -4.18 -13.36
N TRP A 25 -0.39 -4.13 -12.42
CA TRP A 25 -0.48 -3.29 -11.23
C TRP A 25 -0.61 -1.80 -11.61
N ARG A 26 0.21 -1.32 -12.55
CA ARG A 26 0.22 0.06 -13.02
C ARG A 26 -1.15 0.46 -13.57
N ARG A 27 -1.78 -0.41 -14.37
CA ARG A 27 -3.13 -0.21 -14.90
C ARG A 27 -4.17 -0.20 -13.77
N ASN A 28 -4.09 -1.14 -12.83
CA ASN A 28 -5.04 -1.26 -11.73
C ASN A 28 -5.05 -0.02 -10.81
N PHE A 29 -3.88 0.60 -10.59
CA PHE A 29 -3.74 1.81 -9.78
C PHE A 29 -3.67 3.10 -10.60
N THR A 30 -3.98 3.03 -11.90
CA THR A 30 -4.02 4.19 -12.83
C THR A 30 -2.73 5.04 -12.77
N LYS A 31 -1.60 4.35 -12.74
CA LYS A 31 -0.27 4.97 -12.65
C LYS A 31 0.26 5.31 -14.05
N ASP A 32 0.69 6.56 -14.24
CA ASP A 32 1.32 7.01 -15.46
C ASP A 32 2.71 7.57 -15.19
N TYR A 33 3.71 7.15 -15.96
CA TYR A 33 5.11 7.49 -15.74
C TYR A 33 5.76 7.97 -17.03
N ARG A 34 6.66 8.95 -16.89
CA ARG A 34 7.53 9.35 -17.99
C ARG A 34 8.53 8.22 -18.30
N PRO A 35 8.99 8.06 -19.55
CA PRO A 35 9.91 6.98 -19.94
C PRO A 35 11.16 6.86 -19.05
N ARG A 36 11.72 8.01 -18.64
CA ARG A 36 12.89 8.10 -17.76
C ARG A 36 12.65 7.60 -16.32
N GLU A 37 11.41 7.71 -15.82
CA GLU A 37 11.02 7.34 -14.46
C GLU A 37 10.55 5.88 -14.39
N LYS A 38 10.02 5.37 -15.50
CA LYS A 38 9.40 4.04 -15.58
C LYS A 38 10.34 2.92 -15.13
N LEU A 39 11.62 2.98 -15.51
CA LEU A 39 12.61 1.98 -15.12
C LEU A 39 12.86 1.96 -13.60
N ALA A 40 13.03 3.13 -12.98
CA ALA A 40 13.24 3.25 -11.53
C ALA A 40 11.99 2.78 -10.75
N ARG A 41 10.79 3.13 -11.23
CA ARG A 41 9.52 2.67 -10.64
C ARG A 41 9.34 1.16 -10.77
N PHE A 42 9.76 0.59 -11.90
CA PHE A 42 9.77 -0.86 -12.10
C PHE A 42 10.71 -1.57 -11.12
N GLN A 43 11.95 -1.09 -10.95
CA GLN A 43 12.91 -1.68 -10.01
C GLN A 43 12.40 -1.65 -8.56
N THR A 44 11.80 -0.52 -8.16
CA THR A 44 11.20 -0.36 -6.83
C THR A 44 10.01 -1.31 -6.65
N PHE A 45 9.15 -1.41 -7.66
CA PHE A 45 8.04 -2.36 -7.66
C PHE A 45 8.50 -3.81 -7.48
N VAL A 46 9.53 -4.25 -8.22
CA VAL A 46 10.06 -5.62 -8.11
C VAL A 46 10.61 -5.88 -6.71
N THR A 47 11.38 -4.92 -6.17
CA THR A 47 11.93 -5.02 -4.82
C THR A 47 10.83 -5.17 -3.77
N ASN A 48 9.80 -4.32 -3.84
CA ASN A 48 8.67 -4.38 -2.90
C ASN A 48 7.81 -5.63 -3.10
N TYR A 49 7.66 -6.12 -4.33
CA TYR A 49 6.92 -7.36 -4.59
C TYR A 49 7.64 -8.57 -3.97
N ILE A 50 8.96 -8.66 -4.13
CA ILE A 50 9.77 -9.72 -3.51
C ILE A 50 9.62 -9.66 -1.98
N PHE A 51 9.72 -8.47 -1.41
CA PHE A 51 9.51 -8.26 0.03
C PHE A 51 8.13 -8.74 0.49
N ILE A 52 7.07 -8.44 -0.26
CA ILE A 52 5.70 -8.92 0.04
C ILE A 52 5.64 -10.46 0.04
N LEU A 53 6.26 -11.11 -0.95
CA LEU A 53 6.29 -12.58 -1.02
C LEU A 53 7.03 -13.18 0.18
N GLU A 54 8.20 -12.64 0.50
CA GLU A 54 9.03 -13.09 1.62
C GLU A 54 8.34 -12.87 2.97
N GLU A 55 7.73 -11.71 3.18
CA GLU A 55 7.00 -11.39 4.41
C GLU A 55 5.75 -12.27 4.56
N ASN A 56 5.00 -12.50 3.48
CA ASN A 56 3.81 -13.36 3.51
C ASN A 56 4.13 -14.85 3.65
N ALA A 57 5.36 -15.28 3.31
CA ALA A 57 5.83 -16.63 3.57
C ALA A 57 6.07 -16.89 5.08
N LYS A 58 6.24 -15.82 5.87
CA LYS A 58 6.32 -15.90 7.33
C LYS A 58 4.92 -16.10 7.94
N ARG A 59 4.86 -16.62 9.17
CA ARG A 59 3.60 -16.93 9.86
C ARG A 59 3.06 -15.73 10.65
N HIS A 60 2.88 -14.59 10.00
CA HIS A 60 2.27 -13.40 10.61
C HIS A 60 0.74 -13.51 10.68
N THR A 61 0.12 -12.73 11.57
CA THR A 61 -1.35 -12.57 11.65
C THR A 61 -1.90 -11.60 10.61
N TYR A 62 -1.02 -10.98 9.81
CA TYR A 62 -1.35 -10.09 8.71
C TYR A 62 -0.70 -10.58 7.41
N LYS A 63 -1.18 -10.05 6.29
CA LYS A 63 -0.57 -10.23 4.98
C LYS A 63 -0.37 -8.87 4.32
N LEU A 64 0.73 -8.74 3.60
CA LEU A 64 0.98 -7.62 2.71
C LEU A 64 0.40 -7.91 1.33
N ASP A 65 0.07 -6.85 0.59
CA ASP A 65 -0.40 -6.94 -0.78
C ASP A 65 0.13 -5.75 -1.58
N LEU A 66 0.02 -5.83 -2.91
CA LEU A 66 0.31 -4.72 -3.79
C LEU A 66 -0.70 -3.60 -3.55
N ASN A 67 -0.18 -2.39 -3.40
CA ASN A 67 -0.96 -1.21 -3.07
C ASN A 67 -0.53 -0.02 -3.95
N PRO A 68 -1.18 1.15 -3.85
CA PRO A 68 -0.84 2.32 -4.66
C PRO A 68 0.58 2.88 -4.43
N PHE A 69 1.33 2.36 -3.46
CA PHE A 69 2.66 2.82 -3.05
C PHE A 69 3.74 1.77 -3.31
N THR A 70 3.42 0.65 -3.95
CA THR A 70 4.40 -0.42 -4.25
C THR A 70 5.54 0.07 -5.16
N ASP A 71 5.39 1.19 -5.86
CA ASP A 71 6.43 1.84 -6.65
C ASP A 71 7.30 2.84 -5.87
N LEU A 72 7.09 3.01 -4.56
CA LEU A 72 7.84 3.95 -3.72
C LEU A 72 8.85 3.22 -2.83
N SER A 73 10.03 3.83 -2.66
CA SER A 73 10.98 3.36 -1.64
C SER A 73 10.50 3.75 -0.24
N PRO A 74 11.00 3.10 0.83
CA PRO A 74 10.68 3.50 2.20
C PRO A 74 10.97 4.97 2.48
N ASP A 75 12.08 5.51 1.95
CA ASP A 75 12.47 6.92 2.14
C ASP A 75 11.56 7.88 1.36
N GLU A 76 11.18 7.52 0.12
CA GLU A 76 10.21 8.30 -0.67
C GLU A 76 8.83 8.30 0.00
N PHE A 77 8.40 7.15 0.52
CA PHE A 77 7.15 7.04 1.25
C PHE A 77 7.19 7.88 2.53
N ALA A 78 8.28 7.78 3.31
CA ALA A 78 8.45 8.52 4.55
C ALA A 78 8.44 10.04 4.33
N SER A 79 9.14 10.52 3.31
CA SER A 79 9.25 11.95 3.00
C SER A 79 7.98 12.58 2.44
N THR A 80 7.11 11.80 1.79
CA THR A 80 5.94 12.34 1.08
C THR A 80 4.58 12.00 1.70
N ARG A 81 4.50 10.93 2.52
CA ARG A 81 3.22 10.39 3.03
C ARG A 81 3.08 10.45 4.54
N LEU A 82 4.16 10.72 5.28
CA LEU A 82 4.08 10.89 6.72
C LEU A 82 3.82 12.37 7.08
N GLY A 83 2.73 12.61 7.82
CA GLY A 83 2.35 13.96 8.26
C GLY A 83 2.82 14.33 9.66
N LEU A 84 3.44 13.40 10.39
CA LEU A 84 3.83 13.62 11.78
C LEU A 84 5.11 14.45 11.86
N LYS A 85 4.96 15.74 12.11
CA LYS A 85 6.07 16.62 12.47
C LYS A 85 6.27 16.55 13.97
N ARG A 86 7.53 16.42 14.41
CA ARG A 86 7.85 16.55 15.84
C ARG A 86 7.37 17.94 16.29
N PRO A 87 6.45 18.03 17.27
CA PRO A 87 5.95 19.32 17.70
C PRO A 87 7.06 20.07 18.43
N VAL A 88 7.13 21.39 18.22
CA VAL A 88 8.11 22.28 18.87
C VAL A 88 7.91 22.31 20.40
N MET A 89 6.67 22.04 20.84
CA MET A 89 6.31 21.89 22.25
C MET A 89 5.73 20.48 22.48
N PRO A 90 6.07 19.80 23.58
CA PRO A 90 5.47 18.51 23.91
C PRO A 90 3.95 18.63 24.01
N LEU A 91 3.25 17.58 23.57
CA LEU A 91 1.78 17.47 23.59
C LEU A 91 1.18 17.68 24.99
N SER A 92 1.99 17.52 26.04
CA SER A 92 1.62 17.76 27.44
C SER A 92 1.33 19.22 27.80
N GLY A 93 1.64 20.19 26.92
CA GLY A 93 1.46 21.62 27.18
C GLY A 93 0.28 22.28 26.47
N LEU A 94 -0.50 21.56 25.65
CA LEU A 94 -1.64 22.15 24.94
C LEU A 94 -2.88 22.24 25.85
N PRO A 95 -3.57 23.40 25.90
CA PRO A 95 -4.89 23.47 26.53
C PRO A 95 -5.84 22.53 25.79
N LEU A 96 -6.36 21.51 26.48
CA LEU A 96 -7.24 20.51 25.88
C LEU A 96 -8.48 21.19 25.26
N LEU A 97 -8.70 20.96 23.96
CA LEU A 97 -9.79 21.51 23.14
C LEU A 97 -11.18 20.91 23.48
N GLY A 98 -11.45 20.66 24.76
CA GLY A 98 -12.65 19.93 25.19
C GLY A 98 -13.12 20.20 26.61
N THR A 99 -12.57 21.18 27.33
CA THR A 99 -13.16 21.59 28.60
C THR A 99 -14.37 22.49 28.33
N HIS A 100 -15.50 21.91 27.93
CA HIS A 100 -16.77 22.62 27.93
C HIS A 100 -17.22 22.81 29.38
N HIS A 101 -16.91 23.98 29.95
CA HIS A 101 -17.51 24.40 31.21
C HIS A 101 -19.00 24.67 30.91
N ARG A 102 -19.87 23.75 31.33
CA ARG A 102 -21.31 23.99 31.33
C ARG A 102 -21.58 25.12 32.32
N GLY A 103 -21.71 26.34 31.82
CA GLY A 103 -22.13 27.49 32.61
C GLY A 103 -23.43 27.14 33.32
N VAL A 104 -23.41 27.12 34.64
CA VAL A 104 -24.64 27.12 35.44
C VAL A 104 -25.19 28.53 35.31
N GLY A 105 -26.30 28.67 34.59
CA GLY A 105 -27.00 29.93 34.38
C GLY A 105 -27.35 30.59 35.71
N SER A 106 -27.16 31.91 35.75
CA SER A 106 -27.67 32.80 36.80
C SER A 106 -29.19 32.91 36.76
#